data_AF-A0A3M1NJR9-F1
#
_entry.id   AF-A0A3M1NJR9-F1
#
_cell.length_a   1.000
_cell.length_b   1.000
_cell.length_c   1.000
_cell.angle_alpha   90.00
_cell.angle_beta   90.00
_cell.angle_gamma   90.00
#
_symmetry.space_group_name_H-M   'P 1'
#
loop_
_entity.id
_entity.type
_entity.pdbx_description
1 polymer ?
#
loop_
_entity_poly.entity_id
_entity_poly.type
_entity_poly.pdbx_seq_one_letter_code
_entity_poly.pdbx_strand_id
1 'polypeptide(L)' 'MEEEGMPIYVKFDEYDDILKMVKIIKDKIKDAKIALSRIEKIKAEEDAELEVWSNQLAEIENKVKMIDSYILEPR' A
#
# COMPACT_ATOMS: atom_id res chain seq x y z
N MET A 1 54.40 -16.94 0.35
CA MET A 1 54.01 -17.16 1.76
C MET A 1 52.58 -16.69 1.86
N GLU A 2 51.70 -17.61 2.21
CA GLU A 2 50.24 -17.48 2.17
C GLU A 2 49.77 -16.30 3.02
N GLU A 3 48.86 -15.49 2.48
CA GLU A 3 48.05 -14.57 3.29
C GLU A 3 47.10 -15.44 4.14
N GLU A 4 47.61 -15.93 5.27
CA GLU A 4 46.80 -16.57 6.31
C GLU A 4 45.76 -15.55 6.78
N GLY A 5 44.49 -15.87 6.50
CA GLY A 5 43.34 -15.03 6.82
C GLY A 5 43.35 -14.61 8.28
N MET A 6 43.38 -13.28 8.53
CA MET A 6 43.31 -12.72 9.86
C MET A 6 42.05 -13.25 10.59
N PRO A 7 42.20 -13.94 11.73
CA PRO A 7 41.05 -14.38 12.51
C PRO A 7 40.34 -13.14 13.09
N ILE A 8 39.10 -12.93 12.64
CA ILE A 8 38.23 -11.88 13.18
C ILE A 8 37.74 -12.35 14.55
N TYR A 9 38.37 -11.87 15.62
CA TYR A 9 37.90 -12.08 16.98
C TYR A 9 36.85 -11.01 17.31
N VAL A 10 35.58 -11.35 17.12
CA VAL A 10 34.46 -10.53 17.63
C VAL A 10 34.35 -10.78 19.13
N LYS A 11 34.42 -9.73 19.96
CA LYS A 11 34.13 -9.89 21.40
C LYS A 11 32.69 -10.37 21.53
N PHE A 12 32.42 -11.35 22.40
CA PHE A 12 31.06 -11.88 22.60
C PHE A 12 30.00 -10.77 22.78
N ASP A 13 30.38 -9.67 23.44
CA ASP A 13 29.53 -8.49 23.61
C ASP A 13 29.12 -7.82 22.29
N GLU A 14 30.05 -7.70 21.33
CA GLU A 14 29.79 -7.11 20.00
C GLU A 14 28.90 -8.01 19.15
N TYR A 15 29.02 -9.33 19.31
CA TYR A 15 28.16 -10.30 18.62
C TYR A 15 26.71 -10.21 19.11
N ASP A 16 26.48 -10.10 20.42
CA ASP A 16 25.14 -9.94 20.99
C ASP A 16 24.47 -8.63 20.54
N ASP A 17 25.24 -7.55 20.39
CA ASP A 17 24.72 -6.28 19.91
C ASP A 17 24.34 -6.31 18.44
N ILE A 18 25.10 -7.01 17.60
CA ILE A 18 24.73 -7.27 16.19
C ILE A 18 23.44 -8.10 16.14
N LEU A 19 23.29 -9.13 16.97
CA LEU A 19 22.06 -9.93 17.03
C LEU A 19 20.84 -9.09 17.44
N LYS A 20 20.98 -8.20 18.43
CA LYS A 20 19.93 -7.25 18.82
C LYS A 20 19.56 -6.32 17.67
N MET A 21 20.55 -5.76 16.95
CA MET A 21 20.29 -4.91 15.79
C MET A 21 19.54 -5.65 14.69
N VAL A 22 19.96 -6.87 14.37
CA VAL A 22 19.26 -7.71 13.37
C VAL A 22 17.82 -7.97 13.78
N LYS A 23 17.56 -8.21 15.07
CA LYS A 23 16.20 -8.37 15.59
C LYS A 23 15.37 -7.10 15.39
N ILE A 24 15.90 -5.93 15.73
CA ILE A 24 15.22 -4.64 15.54
C ILE A 24 14.90 -4.41 14.05
N ILE A 25 15.84 -4.73 13.15
CA ILE A 25 15.62 -4.60 11.70
C ILE A 25 14.47 -5.52 11.25
N LYS A 26 14.45 -6.77 11.71
CA LYS A 26 13.36 -7.71 11.40
C LYS A 26 12.00 -7.21 11.89
N ASP A 27 11.96 -6.66 13.10
CA ASP A 27 10.74 -6.10 13.67
C ASP A 27 10.26 -4.89 12.86
N LYS A 28 11.16 -3.98 12.48
CA LYS A 28 10.81 -2.84 11.59
C LYS A 28 10.30 -3.28 10.22
N ILE A 29 10.88 -4.33 9.63
CA ILE A 29 10.40 -4.89 8.36
C ILE A 29 8.98 -5.46 8.52
N LYS A 30 8.70 -6.13 9.64
CA LYS A 30 7.38 -6.64 9.95
C LYS A 30 6.36 -5.50 10.07
N ASP A 31 6.71 -4.43 10.80
CA ASP A 31 5.85 -3.27 10.97
C ASP A 31 5.57 -2.56 9.63
N ALA A 32 6.60 -2.41 8.79
CA ALA A 32 6.44 -1.86 7.45
C ALA A 32 5.51 -2.70 6.57
N LYS A 33 5.59 -4.03 6.64
CA LYS A 33 4.67 -4.94 5.93
C LYS A 33 3.23 -4.80 6.42
N ILE A 34 3.01 -4.65 7.72
CA ILE A 34 1.68 -4.43 8.29
C ILE A 34 1.12 -3.09 7.81
N ALA A 35 1.94 -2.03 7.81
CA ALA A 35 1.55 -0.73 7.31
C ALA A 35 1.19 -0.77 5.82
N LEU A 36 1.98 -1.47 5.00
CA LEU A 36 1.71 -1.64 3.57
C LEU A 36 0.38 -2.38 3.33
N SER A 37 0.13 -3.47 4.05
CA SER A 37 -1.14 -4.20 3.97
C SER A 37 -2.34 -3.34 4.36
N ARG A 38 -2.17 -2.45 5.35
CA ARG A 38 -3.21 -1.48 5.71
C ARG A 38 -3.47 -0.47 4.59
N ILE A 39 -2.42 0.01 3.92
CA ILE A 39 -2.55 0.92 2.77
C ILE A 39 -3.28 0.22 1.62
N GLU A 40 -2.94 -1.04 1.32
CA GLU A 40 -3.63 -1.82 0.29
C GLU A 40 -5.12 -1.98 0.58
N LYS A 41 -5.48 -2.21 1.85
CA LYS A 41 -6.88 -2.29 2.26
C LYS A 41 -7.62 -0.96 2.04
N ILE A 42 -7.02 0.15 2.46
CA ILE A 42 -7.62 1.49 2.28
C ILE A 42 -7.79 1.79 0.79
N LYS A 43 -6.78 1.49 -0.02
CA LYS A 43 -6.85 1.68 -1.47
C LYS A 43 -8.01 0.88 -2.09
N ALA A 44 -8.22 -0.36 -1.67
CA ALA A 44 -9.34 -1.16 -2.16
C ALA A 44 -10.71 -0.59 -1.75
N GLU A 45 -10.81 -0.01 -0.54
CA GLU A 45 -12.02 0.70 -0.09
C GLU A 45 -12.27 1.96 -0.93
N GLU A 46 -11.23 2.76 -1.19
CA GLU A 46 -11.29 3.94 -2.05
C GLU A 46 -11.68 3.61 -3.50
N ASP A 47 -11.08 2.56 -4.08
CA ASP A 47 -11.40 2.10 -5.44
C ASP A 47 -12.89 1.70 -5.54
N ALA A 48 -13.44 1.04 -4.50
CA ALA A 48 -14.86 0.69 -4.45
C ALA A 48 -15.76 1.93 -4.34
N GLU A 49 -15.39 2.92 -3.54
CA GLU A 49 -16.15 4.19 -3.45
C GLU A 49 -16.12 4.96 -4.78
N LEU A 50 -14.98 5.00 -5.46
CA LEU A 50 -14.86 5.63 -6.78
C LEU A 50 -15.74 4.95 -7.84
N GLU A 51 -15.85 3.62 -7.80
CA GLU A 51 -16.77 2.87 -8.67
C GLU A 51 -18.22 3.25 -8.41
N VAL A 52 -18.62 3.36 -7.13
CA VAL A 52 -19.97 3.81 -6.75
C VAL A 52 -20.23 5.22 -7.27
N TRP A 53 -19.30 6.16 -7.11
CA TRP A 53 -19.46 7.53 -7.60
C TRP A 53 -19.54 7.58 -9.14
N SER A 54 -18.76 6.76 -9.84
CA SER A 54 -18.82 6.63 -11.30
C SER A 54 -20.20 6.18 -11.76
N ASN A 55 -20.76 5.16 -11.11
CA ASN A 55 -22.10 4.66 -11.41
C ASN A 55 -23.18 5.73 -11.15
N GLN A 56 -23.08 6.46 -10.03
CA GLN A 56 -24.00 7.54 -9.72
C GLN A 56 -23.94 8.68 -10.75
N LEU A 57 -22.74 9.05 -11.20
CA LEU A 57 -22.58 10.05 -12.27
C LEU A 57 -23.21 9.58 -13.58
N ALA A 58 -23.00 8.31 -13.97
CA ALA A 58 -23.63 7.75 -15.16
C ALA A 58 -25.17 7.75 -15.08
N GLU A 59 -25.75 7.48 -13.91
CA GLU A 59 -27.19 7.60 -13.70
C GLU A 59 -27.68 9.03 -13.85
N ILE A 60 -26.95 10.01 -13.30
CA ILE A 60 -27.28 11.43 -13.43
C ILE A 60 -27.20 11.85 -14.89
N GLU A 61 -26.16 11.47 -15.61
CA GLU A 61 -26.04 11.75 -17.05
C GLU A 61 -27.21 11.18 -17.85
N ASN A 62 -27.64 9.95 -17.54
CA ASN A 62 -28.80 9.34 -18.19
C ASN A 62 -30.10 10.10 -17.87
N LYS A 63 -30.28 10.52 -16.62
CA LYS A 63 -31.45 11.34 -16.22
C LYS A 63 -31.46 12.69 -16.95
N VAL A 64 -30.31 13.34 -17.08
CA VAL A 64 -30.18 14.60 -17.84
C VAL A 64 -30.51 14.37 -19.31
N LYS A 65 -29.98 13.33 -19.95
CA LYS A 65 -30.30 12.97 -21.34
C LYS A 65 -31.80 12.71 -21.55
N MET A 66 -32.46 12.05 -20.60
CA MET A 66 -33.91 11.87 -20.66
C MET A 66 -34.64 13.21 -20.62
N ILE A 67 -34.28 14.10 -19.69
CA ILE A 67 -34.88 15.44 -19.60
C ILE A 67 -34.67 16.21 -20.91
N ASP A 68 -33.46 16.18 -21.47
CA ASP A 68 -33.15 16.83 -22.75
C ASP A 68 -34.03 16.27 -23.88
N SER A 69 -34.23 14.95 -23.94
CA SER A 69 -35.11 14.33 -24.95
C SER A 69 -36.58 14.74 -24.81
N TYR A 70 -37.10 14.86 -23.59
CA TYR A 70 -38.48 15.30 -23.34
C TYR A 70 -38.68 16.79 -23.67
N ILE A 71 -37.64 17.61 -23.54
CA ILE A 71 -37.69 19.04 -23.91
C ILE A 71 -37.57 19.23 -25.42
N LEU A 72 -36.81 18.37 -26.11
CA LEU A 72 -36.54 18.47 -27.54
C LEU A 72 -37.57 17.81 -28.45
N GLU A 73 -38.50 16.99 -27.94
CA GLU A 73 -39.68 16.53 -28.69
C GLU A 73 -40.80 17.57 -28.62
N PRO A 74 -41.05 18.37 -29.68
CA PRO A 74 -42.17 19.29 -29.71
C PRO A 74 -43.45 18.50 -30.00
N ARG A 75 -44.51 18.79 -29.25
CA ARG A 75 -45.87 18.63 -29.79
C ARG A 75 -46.19 19.76 -30.75
#